data_AF-A0A4Q7MCA2-F1
#
_entry.id   AF-A0A4Q7MCA2-F1
#
_cell.length_a   1.000
_cell.length_b   1.000
_cell.length_c   1.000
_cell.angle_alpha   90.00
_cell.angle_beta   90.00
_cell.angle_gamma   90.00
#
_symmetry.space_group_name_H-M   'P 1'
#
loop_
_entity.id
_entity.type
_entity.pdbx_description
1 polymer ?
#
loop_
_entity_poly.entity_id
_entity_poly.type
_entity_poly.pdbx_seq_one_letter_code
_entity_poly.pdbx_strand_id
1 'polypeptide(L)'
;MSVESSAHFHRAARGVLRWTMTYTRGLDARIAAGRQDEIASDLHEHAVWAGEVGVTPRRLAWSIRLRALRGAPADLIWRSAVLRRADPGVRLALRAHAALLAVVLAVGVLDVAVGGFVLFRLVRALMIGDVRSIPGPALGAIVLGLIALLALMAMVGERLRGWATLALAVPTGLILAETGRALYFLSASAVVLVNRLPWWEAATYAIGAALALVCVTAALHWLRRPTDARTGRQATVLREGAPHA
;
A
#
# COMPACT_ATOMS: atom_id res chain seq x y z
N MET A 1 -8.41 37.08 13.34
CA MET A 1 -8.62 35.82 12.60
C MET A 1 -8.77 34.70 13.62
N SER A 2 -9.86 33.92 13.59
CA SER A 2 -10.02 32.79 14.51
C SER A 2 -9.01 31.68 14.20
N VAL A 3 -8.50 31.01 15.24
CA VAL A 3 -7.53 29.91 15.09
C VAL A 3 -8.12 28.76 14.25
N GLU A 4 -9.43 28.55 14.37
CA GLU A 4 -10.22 27.59 13.61
C GLU A 4 -10.22 27.83 12.11
N SER A 5 -10.26 29.09 11.66
CA SER A 5 -10.25 29.45 10.23
C SER A 5 -8.86 29.33 9.58
N SER A 6 -7.82 28.98 10.35
CA SER A 6 -6.45 29.01 9.85
C SER A 6 -6.12 27.81 8.94
N ALA A 7 -5.39 28.08 7.85
CA ALA A 7 -4.92 27.03 6.95
C ALA A 7 -4.00 25.98 7.65
N HIS A 8 -3.29 26.38 8.71
CA HIS A 8 -2.45 25.48 9.50
C HIS A 8 -3.28 24.47 10.29
N PHE A 9 -4.33 24.92 10.98
CA PHE A 9 -5.28 24.05 11.68
C PHE A 9 -5.96 23.09 10.71
N HIS A 10 -6.57 23.59 9.63
CA HIS A 10 -7.27 22.73 8.67
C HIS A 10 -6.37 21.67 8.02
N ARG A 11 -5.08 21.95 7.81
CA ARG A 11 -4.13 20.91 7.34
C ARG A 11 -3.87 19.84 8.39
N ALA A 12 -3.70 20.23 9.65
CA ALA A 12 -3.49 19.28 10.75
C ALA A 12 -4.75 18.44 11.02
N ALA A 13 -5.91 19.09 11.16
CA ALA A 13 -7.21 18.44 11.37
C ALA A 13 -7.54 17.45 10.25
N ARG A 14 -7.36 17.83 8.97
CA ARG A 14 -7.53 16.90 7.85
C ARG A 14 -6.60 15.69 7.93
N GLY A 15 -5.37 15.86 8.41
CA GLY A 15 -4.44 14.75 8.63
C GLY A 15 -4.96 13.77 9.67
N VAL A 16 -5.43 14.28 10.81
CA VAL A 16 -6.02 13.46 11.88
C VAL A 16 -7.29 12.76 11.42
N LEU A 17 -8.21 13.46 10.77
CA LEU A 17 -9.44 12.84 10.25
C LEU A 17 -9.16 11.77 9.19
N ARG A 18 -8.16 11.98 8.32
CA ARG A 18 -7.71 10.94 7.37
C ARG A 18 -7.13 9.73 8.08
N TRP A 19 -6.35 9.95 9.15
CA TRP A 19 -5.87 8.86 10.00
C TRP A 19 -7.05 8.10 10.63
N THR A 20 -8.05 8.80 11.18
CA THR A 20 -9.26 8.19 11.74
C THR A 20 -10.03 7.35 10.73
N MET A 21 -10.28 7.89 9.53
CA MET A 21 -10.90 7.13 8.44
C MET A 21 -10.07 5.89 8.05
N THR A 22 -8.75 5.99 8.15
CA THR A 22 -7.82 4.90 7.81
C THR A 22 -7.88 3.78 8.85
N TYR A 23 -7.74 4.09 10.15
CA TYR A 23 -7.73 3.06 11.20
C TYR A 23 -9.14 2.58 11.58
N THR A 24 -10.22 3.26 11.18
CA THR A 24 -11.60 2.77 11.35
C THR A 24 -12.11 1.99 10.14
N ARG A 25 -11.33 1.90 9.05
CA ARG A 25 -11.75 1.22 7.81
C ARG A 25 -12.10 -0.25 8.03
N GLY A 26 -13.25 -0.68 7.50
CA GLY A 26 -13.73 -2.07 7.60
C GLY A 26 -14.34 -2.45 8.95
N LEU A 27 -14.52 -1.48 9.85
CA LEU A 27 -15.38 -1.64 11.02
C LEU A 27 -16.85 -1.40 10.65
N ASP A 28 -17.74 -1.77 11.56
CA ASP A 28 -19.16 -1.42 11.46
C ASP A 28 -19.33 0.09 11.26
N ALA A 29 -20.28 0.47 10.40
CA ALA A 29 -20.47 1.86 9.98
C ALA A 29 -20.81 2.78 11.17
N ARG A 30 -21.58 2.31 12.15
CA ARG A 30 -21.95 3.10 13.34
C ARG A 30 -20.76 3.30 14.26
N ILE A 31 -19.96 2.24 14.47
CA ILE A 31 -18.72 2.33 15.28
C ILE A 31 -17.71 3.29 14.62
N ALA A 32 -17.53 3.17 13.31
CA ALA A 32 -16.62 4.04 12.56
C ALA A 32 -17.08 5.51 12.57
N ALA A 33 -18.38 5.76 12.35
CA ALA A 33 -18.95 7.11 12.40
C ALA A 33 -18.82 7.72 13.80
N GLY A 34 -19.23 6.99 14.84
CA GLY A 34 -19.13 7.48 16.22
C GLY A 34 -17.69 7.87 16.61
N ARG A 35 -16.70 7.06 16.20
CA ARG A 35 -15.29 7.39 16.45
C ARG A 35 -14.80 8.58 15.63
N GLN A 36 -15.30 8.77 14.41
CA GLN A 36 -14.96 9.92 13.57
C GLN A 36 -15.56 11.22 14.14
N ASP A 37 -16.79 11.17 14.63
CA ASP A 37 -17.49 12.29 15.23
C ASP A 37 -16.86 12.70 16.57
N GLU A 38 -16.47 11.73 17.41
CA GLU A 38 -15.71 11.98 18.64
C GLU A 38 -14.41 12.74 18.35
N ILE A 39 -13.61 12.26 17.40
CA ILE A 39 -12.35 12.93 17.02
C ILE A 39 -12.60 14.31 16.39
N ALA A 40 -13.71 14.48 15.65
CA ALA A 40 -14.08 15.79 15.12
C ALA A 40 -14.47 16.78 16.23
N SER A 41 -15.21 16.32 17.25
CA SER A 41 -15.56 17.10 18.44
C SER A 41 -14.29 17.51 19.20
N ASP A 42 -13.39 16.56 19.49
CA ASP A 42 -12.12 16.83 20.17
C ASP A 42 -11.27 17.89 19.44
N LEU A 43 -11.27 17.86 18.11
CA LEU A 43 -10.54 18.84 17.29
C LEU A 43 -11.17 20.23 17.36
N HIS A 44 -12.51 20.33 17.42
CA HIS A 44 -13.22 21.58 17.60
C HIS A 44 -12.98 22.15 19.00
N GLU A 45 -13.18 21.35 20.05
CA GLU A 45 -12.94 21.75 21.44
C GLU A 45 -11.51 22.26 21.66
N HIS A 46 -10.52 21.56 21.09
CA HIS A 46 -9.11 21.98 21.19
C HIS A 46 -8.84 23.28 20.43
N ALA A 47 -9.58 23.57 19.36
CA ALA A 47 -9.46 24.81 18.61
C ALA A 47 -10.15 26.00 19.30
N VAL A 48 -11.32 25.77 19.92
CA VAL A 48 -12.03 26.74 20.77
C VAL A 48 -11.16 27.13 21.94
N TRP A 49 -10.68 26.16 22.73
CA TRP A 49 -9.76 26.40 23.85
C TRP A 49 -8.49 27.16 23.42
N ALA A 50 -7.91 26.81 22.27
CA ALA A 50 -6.75 27.50 21.73
C ALA A 50 -7.03 28.96 21.36
N GLY A 51 -8.25 29.25 20.91
CA GLY A 51 -8.75 30.60 20.66
C GLY A 51 -8.87 31.41 21.95
N GLU A 52 -9.44 30.82 23.00
CA GLU A 52 -9.63 31.46 24.31
C GLU A 52 -8.31 31.82 25.00
N VAL A 53 -7.31 30.93 24.93
CA VAL A 53 -6.01 31.11 25.59
C VAL A 53 -4.98 31.83 24.68
N GLY A 54 -5.38 32.26 23.48
CA GLY A 54 -4.52 33.03 22.56
C GLY A 54 -3.37 32.22 21.96
N VAL A 55 -3.54 30.91 21.78
CA VAL A 55 -2.52 30.03 21.18
C VAL A 55 -2.40 30.31 19.69
N THR A 56 -1.16 30.43 19.20
CA THR A 56 -0.93 30.68 17.78
C THR A 56 -1.36 29.47 16.91
N PRO A 57 -1.92 29.70 15.70
CA PRO A 57 -2.35 28.62 14.82
C PRO A 57 -1.28 27.57 14.48
N ARG A 58 -0.02 28.00 14.35
CA ARG A 58 1.11 27.09 14.09
C ARG A 58 1.38 26.18 15.28
N ARG A 59 1.34 26.73 16.50
CA ARG A 59 1.56 25.97 17.73
C ARG A 59 0.44 24.95 17.96
N LEU A 60 -0.81 25.34 17.70
CA LEU A 60 -1.95 24.41 17.73
C LEU A 60 -1.80 23.29 16.69
N ALA A 61 -1.45 23.62 15.44
CA ALA A 61 -1.27 22.60 14.41
C ALA A 61 -0.16 21.59 14.78
N TRP A 62 0.92 22.05 15.41
CA TRP A 62 1.97 21.18 15.93
C TRP A 62 1.50 20.32 17.11
N SER A 63 0.76 20.88 18.06
CA SER A 63 0.25 20.11 19.21
C SER A 63 -0.72 19.01 18.76
N ILE A 64 -1.60 19.30 17.79
CA ILE A 64 -2.50 18.32 17.17
C ILE A 64 -1.71 17.18 16.53
N ARG A 65 -0.70 17.48 15.71
CA ARG A 65 0.11 16.46 15.04
C ARG A 65 0.86 15.58 16.04
N LEU A 66 1.45 16.19 17.06
CA LEU A 66 2.19 15.47 18.08
C LEU A 66 1.28 14.56 18.91
N ARG A 67 0.08 15.04 19.25
CA ARG A 67 -0.94 14.23 19.95
C ARG A 67 -1.38 13.05 19.08
N ALA A 68 -1.65 13.28 17.79
CA ALA A 68 -2.05 12.23 16.87
C ALA A 68 -0.95 11.16 16.69
N LEU A 69 0.32 11.58 16.57
CA LEU A 69 1.44 10.63 16.48
C LEU A 69 1.60 9.79 17.75
N ARG A 70 1.48 10.40 18.93
CA ARG A 70 1.55 9.69 20.21
C ARG A 70 0.32 8.82 20.48
N GLY A 71 -0.84 9.20 19.95
CA GLY A 71 -2.11 8.48 20.08
C GLY A 71 -2.26 7.31 19.10
N ALA A 72 -1.52 7.29 17.99
CA ALA A 72 -1.66 6.27 16.96
C ALA A 72 -1.52 4.81 17.47
N PRO A 73 -0.60 4.48 18.40
CA PRO A 73 -0.57 3.14 18.99
C PRO A 73 -1.85 2.79 19.76
N ALA A 74 -2.41 3.73 20.52
CA ALA A 74 -3.64 3.52 21.27
C ALA A 74 -4.84 3.33 20.32
N ASP A 75 -4.91 4.08 19.22
CA ASP A 75 -5.92 3.90 18.18
C ASP A 75 -5.85 2.50 17.54
N LEU A 76 -4.65 1.98 17.31
CA LEU A 76 -4.43 0.64 16.78
C LEU A 76 -4.78 -0.45 17.79
N ILE A 77 -4.46 -0.26 19.07
CA ILE A 77 -4.87 -1.17 20.16
C ILE A 77 -6.40 -1.20 20.27
N TRP A 78 -7.05 -0.03 20.24
CA TRP A 78 -8.51 0.09 20.23
C TRP A 78 -9.11 -0.66 19.05
N ARG A 79 -8.59 -0.43 17.83
CA ARG A 79 -9.04 -1.14 16.62
C ARG A 79 -8.90 -2.66 16.80
N SER A 80 -7.77 -3.12 17.35
CA SER A 80 -7.53 -4.53 17.60
C SER A 80 -8.57 -5.13 18.57
N ALA A 81 -8.96 -4.39 19.61
CA ALA A 81 -9.95 -4.80 20.57
C ALA A 81 -11.36 -4.88 19.95
N VAL A 82 -11.73 -3.89 19.12
CA VAL A 82 -12.99 -3.90 18.37
C VAL A 82 -13.03 -5.09 17.41
N LEU A 83 -11.96 -5.32 16.65
CA LEU A 83 -11.88 -6.46 15.73
C LEU A 83 -11.90 -7.82 16.42
N ARG A 84 -11.39 -7.94 17.65
CA ARG A 84 -11.49 -9.18 18.44
C ARG A 84 -12.93 -9.51 18.81
N ARG A 85 -13.79 -8.50 18.95
CA ARG A 85 -15.22 -8.64 19.27
C ARG A 85 -16.11 -8.77 18.03
N ALA A 86 -15.56 -8.54 16.84
CA ALA A 86 -16.30 -8.69 15.58
C ALA A 86 -16.57 -10.16 15.25
N ASP A 87 -17.59 -10.39 14.41
CA ASP A 87 -17.95 -11.71 13.88
C ASP A 87 -16.71 -12.43 13.28
N PRO A 88 -16.48 -13.71 13.62
CA PRO A 88 -15.47 -14.56 13.00
C PRO A 88 -15.39 -14.45 11.47
N GLY A 89 -16.51 -14.36 10.76
CA GLY A 89 -16.55 -14.24 9.30
C GLY A 89 -15.93 -12.93 8.80
N VAL A 90 -16.27 -11.82 9.45
CA VAL A 90 -15.70 -10.49 9.15
C VAL A 90 -14.20 -10.47 9.45
N ARG A 91 -13.78 -11.09 10.57
CA ARG A 91 -12.36 -11.21 10.94
C ARG A 91 -11.56 -12.01 9.92
N LEU A 92 -12.11 -13.13 9.44
CA LEU A 92 -11.46 -13.94 8.41
C LEU A 92 -11.31 -13.16 7.10
N ALA A 93 -12.35 -12.45 6.66
CA ALA A 93 -12.31 -11.64 5.45
C ALA A 93 -11.27 -10.50 5.54
N LEU A 94 -11.17 -9.83 6.68
CA LEU A 94 -10.15 -8.80 6.92
C LEU A 94 -8.73 -9.38 6.96
N ARG A 95 -8.54 -10.55 7.59
CA ARG A 95 -7.24 -11.24 7.61
C ARG A 95 -6.83 -11.71 6.22
N ALA A 96 -7.73 -12.30 5.44
CA ALA A 96 -7.47 -12.71 4.07
C ALA A 96 -7.10 -11.51 3.19
N HIS A 97 -7.78 -10.37 3.35
CA HIS A 97 -7.44 -9.14 2.65
C HIS A 97 -6.05 -8.61 3.05
N ALA A 98 -5.73 -8.59 4.34
CA ALA A 98 -4.42 -8.17 4.84
C ALA A 98 -3.30 -9.11 4.39
N ALA A 99 -3.54 -10.43 4.41
CA ALA A 99 -2.61 -11.45 3.93
C ALA A 99 -2.35 -11.29 2.43
N LEU A 100 -3.40 -11.10 1.62
CA LEU A 100 -3.27 -10.85 0.18
C LEU A 100 -2.45 -9.59 -0.09
N LEU A 101 -2.71 -8.50 0.64
CA LEU A 101 -1.92 -7.28 0.53
C LEU A 101 -0.45 -7.52 0.92
N ALA A 102 -0.20 -8.23 2.01
CA ALA A 102 1.15 -8.55 2.45
C ALA A 102 1.90 -9.40 1.42
N VAL A 103 1.25 -10.40 0.81
CA VAL A 103 1.83 -11.22 -0.26
C VAL A 103 2.20 -10.37 -1.47
N VAL A 104 1.28 -9.53 -1.96
CA VAL A 104 1.55 -8.65 -3.12
C VAL A 104 2.69 -7.67 -2.83
N LEU A 105 2.71 -7.09 -1.63
CA LEU A 105 3.81 -6.19 -1.23
C LEU A 105 5.14 -6.94 -1.13
N ALA A 106 5.15 -8.15 -0.59
CA ALA A 106 6.36 -8.97 -0.50
C ALA A 106 6.91 -9.32 -1.88
N VAL A 107 6.03 -9.68 -2.82
CA VAL A 107 6.39 -9.93 -4.23
C VAL A 107 6.98 -8.66 -4.86
N GLY A 108 6.33 -7.51 -4.73
CA GLY A 108 6.85 -6.27 -5.31
C GLY A 108 8.19 -5.84 -4.70
N VAL A 109 8.38 -6.01 -3.38
CA VAL A 109 9.66 -5.72 -2.72
C VAL A 109 10.76 -6.66 -3.23
N LEU A 110 10.43 -7.94 -3.43
CA LEU A 110 11.35 -8.90 -4.02
C LEU A 110 11.74 -8.50 -5.44
N ASP A 111 10.79 -8.10 -6.28
CA ASP A 111 11.05 -7.66 -7.66
C ASP A 111 11.99 -6.44 -7.69
N VAL A 112 11.76 -5.45 -6.81
CA VAL A 112 12.66 -4.28 -6.67
C VAL A 112 14.06 -4.71 -6.22
N ALA A 113 14.15 -5.62 -5.25
CA ALA A 113 15.43 -6.13 -4.75
C ALA A 113 16.21 -6.88 -5.84
N VAL A 114 15.52 -7.70 -6.64
CA VAL A 114 16.11 -8.44 -7.78
C VAL A 114 16.61 -7.47 -8.85
N GLY A 115 15.81 -6.48 -9.26
CA GLY A 115 16.24 -5.45 -10.21
C GLY A 115 17.43 -4.63 -9.70
N GLY A 116 17.43 -4.26 -8.41
CA GLY A 116 18.54 -3.58 -7.75
C GLY A 116 19.80 -4.43 -7.68
N PHE A 117 19.67 -5.74 -7.44
CA PHE A 117 20.78 -6.68 -7.47
C PHE A 117 21.43 -6.79 -8.86
N VAL A 118 20.62 -6.87 -9.92
CA VAL A 118 21.13 -6.88 -11.31
C VAL A 118 21.85 -5.56 -11.62
N LEU A 119 21.28 -4.42 -11.24
CA LEU A 119 21.91 -3.10 -11.38
C LEU A 119 23.28 -3.07 -10.69
N PHE A 120 23.34 -3.49 -9.44
CA PHE A 120 24.58 -3.54 -8.67
C PHE A 120 25.63 -4.42 -9.37
N ARG A 121 25.24 -5.62 -9.84
CA ARG A 121 26.15 -6.53 -10.54
C ARG A 121 26.64 -5.96 -11.86
N LEU A 122 25.78 -5.28 -12.61
CA LEU A 122 26.13 -4.60 -13.85
C LEU A 122 27.13 -3.46 -13.61
N VAL A 123 26.86 -2.58 -12.63
CA VAL A 123 27.77 -1.48 -12.27
C VAL A 123 29.14 -2.02 -11.87
N ARG A 124 29.17 -3.06 -11.02
CA ARG A 124 30.42 -3.73 -10.64
C ARG A 124 31.18 -4.27 -11.86
N ALA A 125 30.50 -4.96 -12.78
CA ALA A 125 31.12 -5.54 -13.97
C ALA A 125 31.69 -4.46 -14.91
N LEU A 126 30.99 -3.32 -15.06
CA LEU A 126 31.48 -2.17 -15.83
C LEU A 126 32.71 -1.52 -15.16
N MET A 127 32.71 -1.39 -13.83
CA MET A 127 33.83 -0.80 -13.09
C MET A 127 35.12 -1.63 -13.18
N ILE A 128 35.00 -2.96 -13.21
CA ILE A 128 36.15 -3.89 -13.31
C ILE A 128 36.58 -4.07 -14.78
N GLY A 129 35.75 -3.65 -15.74
CA GLY A 129 36.02 -3.83 -17.17
C GLY A 129 35.70 -5.24 -17.69
N ASP A 130 34.98 -6.06 -16.91
CA ASP A 130 34.53 -7.40 -17.32
C ASP A 130 33.58 -7.34 -18.52
N VAL A 131 32.84 -6.24 -18.65
CA VAL A 131 31.84 -6.03 -19.70
C VAL A 131 32.05 -4.66 -20.36
N ARG A 132 32.04 -4.62 -21.69
CA ARG A 132 32.24 -3.39 -22.49
C ARG A 132 30.93 -2.67 -22.87
N SER A 133 29.80 -3.39 -22.83
CA SER A 133 28.48 -2.87 -23.22
C SER A 133 27.39 -3.47 -22.34
N ILE A 134 26.36 -2.68 -22.01
CA ILE A 134 25.25 -3.13 -21.15
C ILE A 134 24.49 -4.26 -21.85
N PRO A 135 24.42 -5.48 -21.28
CA PRO A 135 23.62 -6.57 -21.85
C PRO A 135 22.13 -6.19 -21.84
N GLY A 136 21.44 -6.42 -22.96
CA GLY A 136 20.00 -6.16 -23.09
C GLY A 136 19.15 -6.75 -21.95
N PRO A 137 19.37 -8.02 -21.54
CA PRO A 137 18.64 -8.61 -20.42
C PRO A 137 18.88 -7.93 -19.07
N ALA A 138 20.08 -7.41 -18.84
CA ALA A 138 20.38 -6.67 -17.61
C ALA A 138 19.57 -5.36 -17.57
N LEU A 139 19.50 -4.65 -18.70
CA LEU A 139 18.66 -3.45 -18.82
C LEU A 139 17.17 -3.79 -18.64
N GLY A 140 16.70 -4.90 -19.23
CA GLY A 140 15.34 -5.41 -19.03
C GLY A 140 15.00 -5.62 -17.56
N ALA A 141 15.81 -6.37 -16.82
CA ALA A 141 15.60 -6.62 -15.40
C ALA A 141 15.59 -5.33 -14.55
N ILE A 142 16.45 -4.35 -14.87
CA ILE A 142 16.51 -3.05 -14.18
C ILE A 142 15.22 -2.26 -14.43
N VAL A 143 14.77 -2.17 -15.68
CA VAL A 143 13.54 -1.46 -16.05
C VAL A 143 12.33 -2.10 -15.37
N LEU A 144 12.24 -3.43 -15.35
CA LEU A 144 11.19 -4.16 -14.63
C LEU A 144 11.22 -3.87 -13.12
N GLY A 145 12.40 -3.83 -12.50
CA GLY A 145 12.55 -3.44 -11.09
C GLY A 145 12.08 -2.00 -10.81
N LEU A 146 12.34 -1.06 -11.73
CA LEU A 146 11.83 0.31 -11.63
C LEU A 146 10.31 0.38 -11.76
N ILE A 147 9.73 -0.38 -12.69
CA ILE A 147 8.26 -0.49 -12.83
C ILE A 147 7.65 -1.04 -11.55
N ALA A 148 8.25 -2.08 -10.94
CA ALA A 148 7.80 -2.64 -9.67
C ALA A 148 7.86 -1.60 -8.53
N LEU A 149 8.92 -0.79 -8.48
CA LEU A 149 9.05 0.31 -7.50
C LEU A 149 7.93 1.35 -7.65
N LEU A 150 7.67 1.79 -8.88
CA LEU A 150 6.60 2.76 -9.18
C LEU A 150 5.22 2.17 -8.84
N ALA A 151 5.00 0.89 -9.12
CA ALA A 151 3.77 0.18 -8.74
C ALA A 151 3.59 0.14 -7.22
N LEU A 152 4.64 -0.21 -6.45
CA LEU A 152 4.59 -0.18 -4.98
C LEU A 152 4.27 1.21 -4.43
N MET A 153 4.88 2.26 -4.98
CA MET A 153 4.58 3.63 -4.60
C MET A 153 3.11 3.99 -4.89
N ALA A 154 2.58 3.57 -6.04
CA ALA A 154 1.19 3.81 -6.40
C ALA A 154 0.20 3.02 -5.51
N MET A 155 0.59 1.87 -4.95
CA MET A 155 -0.25 1.07 -4.04
C MET A 155 -0.56 1.78 -2.71
N VAL A 156 0.21 2.82 -2.33
CA VAL A 156 -0.10 3.69 -1.18
C VAL A 156 -1.46 4.39 -1.39
N GLY A 157 -1.81 4.71 -2.63
CA GLY A 157 -3.10 5.26 -2.99
C GLY A 157 -4.17 4.18 -3.14
N GLU A 158 -5.21 4.19 -2.29
CA GLU A 158 -6.28 3.17 -2.34
C GLU A 158 -6.99 3.11 -3.69
N ARG A 159 -7.18 4.27 -4.33
CA ARG A 159 -7.83 4.39 -5.63
C ARG A 159 -7.02 3.75 -6.76
N LEU A 160 -5.70 3.77 -6.63
CA LEU A 160 -4.79 3.23 -7.64
C LEU A 160 -4.38 1.79 -7.33
N ARG A 161 -4.68 1.27 -6.14
CA ARG A 161 -4.21 -0.05 -5.68
C ARG A 161 -4.48 -1.17 -6.69
N GLY A 162 -5.70 -1.27 -7.21
CA GLY A 162 -6.04 -2.28 -8.21
C GLY A 162 -5.19 -2.17 -9.49
N TRP A 163 -5.04 -0.95 -10.02
CA TRP A 163 -4.23 -0.69 -11.21
C TRP A 163 -2.73 -0.88 -10.98
N ALA A 164 -2.24 -0.44 -9.82
CA ALA A 164 -0.85 -0.60 -9.42
C ALA A 164 -0.47 -2.08 -9.29
N THR A 165 -1.35 -2.89 -8.70
CA THR A 165 -1.14 -4.34 -8.61
C THR A 165 -1.24 -5.03 -9.97
N LEU A 166 -2.10 -4.54 -10.86
CA LEU A 166 -2.13 -5.04 -12.24
C LEU A 166 -0.84 -4.71 -12.99
N ALA A 167 -0.34 -3.48 -12.84
CA ALA A 167 0.94 -3.07 -13.41
C ALA A 167 2.12 -3.88 -12.85
N LEU A 168 2.07 -4.26 -11.56
CA LEU A 168 3.07 -5.11 -10.90
C LEU A 168 3.10 -6.53 -11.47
N ALA A 169 2.00 -7.06 -12.01
CA ALA A 169 1.98 -8.41 -12.58
C ALA A 169 2.97 -8.59 -13.75
N VAL A 170 3.25 -7.52 -14.51
CA VAL A 170 4.20 -7.54 -15.64
C VAL A 170 5.64 -7.80 -15.17
N PRO A 171 6.24 -6.98 -14.28
CA PRO A 171 7.57 -7.26 -13.76
C PRO A 171 7.64 -8.59 -13.01
N THR A 172 6.64 -8.94 -12.20
CA THR A 172 6.61 -10.23 -11.50
C THR A 172 6.68 -11.42 -12.48
N GLY A 173 6.01 -11.32 -13.63
CA GLY A 173 6.00 -12.38 -14.65
C GLY A 173 7.33 -12.57 -15.38
N LEU A 174 8.14 -11.53 -15.49
CA LEU A 174 9.28 -11.49 -16.41
C LEU A 174 10.64 -11.36 -15.71
N ILE A 175 10.70 -10.76 -14.52
CA ILE A 175 11.95 -10.32 -13.91
C ILE A 175 12.89 -11.47 -13.57
N LEU A 176 12.36 -12.65 -13.19
CA LEU A 176 13.18 -13.82 -12.88
C LEU A 176 13.88 -14.37 -14.14
N ALA A 177 13.18 -14.44 -15.27
CA ALA A 177 13.74 -14.90 -16.53
C ALA A 177 14.81 -13.92 -17.04
N GLU A 178 14.51 -12.61 -17.03
CA GLU A 178 15.47 -11.57 -17.41
C GLU A 178 16.69 -11.55 -16.49
N THR A 179 16.50 -11.77 -15.19
CA THR A 179 17.61 -11.89 -14.23
C THR A 179 18.47 -13.10 -14.53
N GLY A 180 17.88 -14.26 -14.82
CA GLY A 180 18.62 -15.46 -15.22
C GLY A 180 19.49 -15.21 -16.45
N ARG A 181 18.91 -14.59 -17.49
CA ARG A 181 19.63 -14.20 -18.71
C ARG A 181 20.71 -13.15 -18.43
N ALA A 182 20.44 -12.14 -17.60
CA ALA A 182 21.41 -11.13 -17.24
C ALA A 182 22.60 -11.74 -16.48
N LEU A 183 22.33 -12.65 -15.54
CA LEU A 183 23.37 -13.32 -14.75
C LEU A 183 24.24 -14.24 -15.60
N TYR A 184 23.70 -14.83 -16.67
CA TYR A 184 24.52 -15.58 -17.63
C TYR A 184 25.67 -14.73 -18.19
N PHE A 185 25.44 -13.44 -18.48
CA PHE A 185 26.49 -12.53 -18.95
C PHE A 185 27.36 -11.95 -17.83
N LEU A 186 26.82 -11.83 -16.61
CA LEU A 186 27.46 -11.12 -15.51
C LEU A 186 28.17 -12.04 -14.50
N SER A 187 27.95 -13.36 -14.55
CA SER A 187 28.38 -14.29 -13.51
C SER A 187 28.78 -15.67 -14.05
N ALA A 188 30.05 -16.03 -13.88
CA ALA A 188 30.56 -17.35 -14.25
C ALA A 188 29.81 -18.51 -13.55
N SER A 189 29.43 -18.33 -12.28
CA SER A 189 28.65 -19.33 -11.54
C SER A 189 27.25 -19.53 -12.13
N ALA A 190 26.63 -18.47 -12.66
CA ALA A 190 25.31 -18.57 -13.28
C ALA A 190 25.39 -19.32 -14.62
N VAL A 191 26.46 -19.14 -15.39
CA VAL A 191 26.71 -19.92 -16.62
C VAL A 191 26.73 -21.43 -16.31
N VAL A 192 27.45 -21.83 -15.26
CA VAL A 192 27.48 -23.24 -14.83
C VAL A 192 26.09 -23.74 -14.43
N LEU A 193 25.34 -22.95 -13.64
CA LEU A 193 23.99 -23.31 -13.19
C LEU A 193 23.02 -23.48 -14.38
N VAL A 194 22.98 -22.51 -15.29
CA VAL A 194 22.08 -22.52 -16.45
C VAL A 194 22.42 -23.68 -17.38
N ASN A 195 23.70 -23.94 -17.62
CA ASN A 195 24.12 -25.07 -18.46
C ASN A 195 23.83 -26.44 -17.81
N ARG A 196 23.76 -26.52 -16.48
CA ARG A 196 23.42 -27.76 -15.76
C ARG A 196 21.92 -28.00 -15.65
N LEU A 197 21.11 -26.96 -15.80
CA LEU A 197 19.65 -26.99 -15.63
C LEU A 197 18.99 -26.52 -16.93
N PRO A 198 18.81 -27.40 -17.94
CA PRO A 198 18.23 -27.02 -19.22
C PRO A 198 16.78 -26.53 -19.11
N TRP A 199 16.09 -26.87 -18.02
CA TRP A 199 14.74 -26.42 -17.71
C TRP A 199 14.68 -25.11 -16.89
N TRP A 200 15.83 -24.51 -16.54
CA TRP A 200 15.91 -23.32 -15.70
C TRP A 200 15.04 -22.16 -16.22
N GLU A 201 15.16 -21.85 -17.52
CA GLU A 201 14.39 -20.77 -18.13
C GLU A 201 12.88 -21.03 -18.03
N ALA A 202 12.43 -22.23 -18.39
CA ALA A 202 11.03 -22.63 -18.27
C ALA A 202 10.52 -22.56 -16.83
N ALA A 203 11.33 -22.98 -15.84
CA ALA A 203 10.97 -22.88 -14.42
C ALA A 203 10.85 -21.43 -13.95
N THR A 204 11.76 -20.54 -14.33
CA THR A 204 11.67 -19.11 -13.97
C THR A 204 10.43 -18.45 -14.57
N TYR A 205 10.05 -18.80 -15.81
CA TYR A 205 8.80 -18.34 -16.41
C TYR A 205 7.56 -18.91 -15.72
N ALA A 206 7.56 -20.20 -15.38
CA ALA A 206 6.44 -20.82 -14.68
C ALA A 206 6.20 -20.20 -13.30
N ILE A 207 7.27 -19.97 -12.53
CA ILE A 207 7.21 -19.31 -11.21
C ILE A 207 6.74 -17.87 -11.37
N GLY A 208 7.34 -17.12 -12.30
CA GLY A 208 6.95 -15.73 -12.60
C GLY A 208 5.47 -15.63 -12.99
N ALA A 209 5.00 -16.49 -13.89
CA ALA A 209 3.60 -16.53 -14.32
C ALA A 209 2.63 -16.86 -13.18
N ALA A 210 2.99 -17.81 -12.31
CA ALA A 210 2.17 -18.15 -11.13
C ALA A 210 2.04 -16.95 -10.17
N LEU A 211 3.15 -16.25 -9.89
CA LEU A 211 3.14 -15.05 -9.03
C LEU A 211 2.42 -13.87 -9.70
N ALA A 212 2.57 -13.71 -11.02
CA ALA A 212 1.83 -12.71 -11.80
C ALA A 212 0.32 -12.97 -11.74
N LEU A 213 -0.11 -14.24 -11.79
CA LEU A 213 -1.52 -14.62 -11.66
C LEU A 213 -2.07 -14.26 -10.27
N VAL A 214 -1.27 -14.43 -9.21
CA VAL A 214 -1.64 -13.94 -7.86
C VAL A 214 -1.82 -12.42 -7.86
N CYS A 215 -0.94 -11.67 -8.54
CA CYS A 215 -1.09 -10.22 -8.67
C CYS A 215 -2.35 -9.84 -9.46
N VAL A 216 -2.62 -10.49 -10.59
CA VAL A 216 -3.82 -10.23 -11.41
C VAL A 216 -5.10 -10.53 -10.62
N THR A 217 -5.15 -11.66 -9.91
CA THR A 217 -6.33 -12.02 -9.09
C THR A 217 -6.53 -11.02 -7.95
N ALA A 218 -5.46 -10.58 -7.29
CA ALA A 218 -5.52 -9.52 -6.29
C ALA A 218 -5.99 -8.18 -6.86
N ALA A 219 -5.49 -7.81 -8.04
CA ALA A 219 -5.89 -6.60 -8.75
C ALA A 219 -7.39 -6.63 -9.09
N LEU A 220 -7.89 -7.73 -9.67
CA LEU A 220 -9.30 -7.91 -9.99
C LEU A 220 -10.19 -7.84 -8.73
N HIS A 221 -9.75 -8.45 -7.62
CA HIS A 221 -10.45 -8.36 -6.34
C HIS A 221 -10.57 -6.91 -5.85
N TRP A 222 -9.49 -6.12 -5.94
CA TRP A 222 -9.50 -4.73 -5.51
C TRP A 222 -10.19 -3.78 -6.48
N LEU A 223 -10.20 -4.07 -7.78
CA LEU A 223 -10.92 -3.31 -8.80
C LEU A 223 -12.45 -3.52 -8.73
N ARG A 224 -12.93 -4.65 -8.22
CA ARG A 224 -14.37 -4.94 -8.07
C ARG A 224 -15.01 -4.34 -6.81
N ARG A 225 -14.23 -4.14 -5.74
CA ARG A 225 -14.69 -3.56 -4.46
C ARG A 225 -15.13 -2.07 -4.44
N PRO A 226 -14.80 -1.17 -5.38
CA PRO A 226 -15.23 0.23 -5.29
C PRO A 226 -16.74 0.43 -5.36
N THR A 227 -17.49 -0.55 -5.89
CA THR A 227 -18.92 -0.43 -6.19
C THR A 227 -19.79 -0.67 -4.96
N ASP A 228 -19.47 -1.67 -4.12
CA ASP A 228 -20.33 -2.09 -3.01
C ASP A 228 -20.43 -1.07 -1.86
N ALA A 229 -19.40 -0.25 -1.66
CA ALA A 229 -19.40 0.79 -0.62
C ALA A 229 -20.30 1.99 -0.96
N ARG A 230 -20.64 2.21 -2.23
CA ARG A 230 -21.56 3.29 -2.66
C ARG A 230 -23.02 2.86 -2.63
N THR A 231 -23.32 1.63 -3.05
CA THR A 231 -24.68 1.06 -3.00
C THR A 231 -25.14 0.80 -1.57
N GLY A 232 -24.24 0.37 -0.66
CA GLY A 232 -24.57 0.21 0.76
C GLY A 232 -24.98 1.52 1.46
N ARG A 233 -24.29 2.64 1.19
CA ARG A 233 -24.67 3.96 1.72
C ARG A 233 -26.01 4.46 1.20
N GLN A 234 -26.35 4.17 -0.05
CA GLN A 234 -27.66 4.58 -0.60
C GLN A 234 -28.81 3.71 -0.06
N ALA A 235 -28.57 2.41 0.16
CA ALA A 235 -29.58 1.51 0.70
C ALA A 235 -29.94 1.82 2.17
N THR A 236 -28.98 2.26 3.00
CA THR A 236 -29.26 2.64 4.40
C THR A 236 -30.02 3.97 4.49
N VAL A 237 -29.66 4.96 3.67
CA VAL A 237 -30.35 6.26 3.63
C VAL A 237 -31.80 6.14 3.12
N LEU A 238 -32.07 5.23 2.18
CA LEU A 238 -33.43 5.00 1.68
C LEU A 238 -34.31 4.22 2.67
N ARG A 239 -33.72 3.48 3.62
CA ARG A 239 -34.49 2.69 4.61
C ARG A 239 -34.84 3.49 5.86
N GLU A 240 -34.04 4.49 6.22
CA GLU A 240 -34.32 5.42 7.33
C GLU A 240 -35.20 6.61 6.90
N GLY A 241 -35.37 6.83 5.58
CA GLY A 241 -36.20 7.89 5.02
C GLY A 241 -37.63 7.50 4.65
N ALA A 242 -38.09 6.28 4.97
CA ALA A 242 -39.49 5.90 4.79
C ALA A 242 -40.30 6.32 6.02
N PRO A 243 -41.07 7.43 5.96
CA PRO A 243 -42.01 7.72 7.03
C PRO A 243 -43.00 6.56 7.13
N HIS A 244 -43.16 6.03 8.34
CA HIS A 244 -44.29 5.17 8.67
C HIS A 244 -45.56 5.96 8.42
N ALA A 245 -46.19 5.70 7.26
CA ALA A 245 -47.56 6.08 6.95
C ALA A 245 -48.50 4.98 7.44
#